data_AF-M7SIB2-F1
#
_entry.id   AF-M7SIB2-F1
#
_cell.length_a   1.000
_cell.length_b   1.000
_cell.length_c   1.000
_cell.angle_alpha   90.00
_cell.angle_beta   90.00
_cell.angle_gamma   90.00
#
_symmetry.space_group_name_H-M   'P 1'
#
loop_
_entity.id
_entity.type
_entity.pdbx_description
1 polymer ?
#
loop_
_entity_poly.entity_id
_entity_poly.type
_entity_poly.pdbx_seq_one_letter_code
_entity_poly.pdbx_strand_id
1 'polypeptide(L)'
;MGTAGKTFIFTAEKPEGPWTQQMSINTCYYDAGLLIDDDDTMYIAYGQTTLRVAQLTPDGLGEVRSQAIYTERSGKLIEGSRFYQINGSYYIWATKPADQQHVLKSTTGPFGSYEIRQVLDRMPGPVAGGATPHQGALVDTPDGATWHYMAFVDAYPLGRIPVLAPISWDASGWPSIVTATGGSWGAEYPAPVPSLAGQVSKAGPYTDVFAGQDALNPRWEWNHNPDDSAWDLTDEGLELRTATVVENLYLYLASNTLTQRTFRPKSRGTFCLDVSRMADGDRAGGGDPTRYHLTLGQSSWKPNSQPRVGAQGPEVAGGGEGANLWLQVRADVTPAFAGSYQGQKRYVTFWYNVDGENFEQLGPDFALDNKWQFFMAYRFAVFNFASQAKGGAVVVREFTLEGEE
;
A
#
# COMPACT_ATOMS: atom_id res chain seq x y z
N MET A 1 1.45 10.34 -10.79
CA MET A 1 0.54 11.01 -9.85
C MET A 1 0.36 12.45 -10.31
N GLY A 2 -0.84 12.83 -10.72
CA GLY A 2 -1.16 14.23 -10.96
C GLY A 2 -1.49 14.87 -9.61
N THR A 3 -0.60 15.68 -9.06
CA THR A 3 -0.95 16.50 -7.91
C THR A 3 -1.47 17.82 -8.44
N ALA A 4 -2.59 18.29 -7.90
CA ALA A 4 -3.11 19.63 -8.15
C ALA A 4 -2.16 20.75 -7.63
N GLY A 5 -0.90 20.44 -7.31
CA GLY A 5 0.06 21.34 -6.68
C GLY A 5 -0.30 21.72 -5.24
N LYS A 6 -1.13 20.91 -4.56
CA LYS A 6 -1.68 21.22 -3.22
C LYS A 6 -1.34 20.16 -2.17
N THR A 7 -1.46 20.56 -0.90
CA THR A 7 -1.49 19.66 0.26
C THR A 7 -2.93 19.53 0.77
N PHE A 8 -3.37 18.29 1.01
CA PHE A 8 -4.69 17.99 1.58
C PHE A 8 -4.56 17.67 3.06
N ILE A 9 -5.53 18.11 3.86
CA ILE A 9 -5.56 17.94 5.31
C ILE A 9 -6.87 17.26 5.68
N PHE A 10 -6.76 16.25 6.55
CA PHE A 10 -7.90 15.51 7.10
C PHE A 10 -7.77 15.49 8.62
N THR A 11 -8.87 15.70 9.33
CA THR A 11 -8.93 15.73 10.81
C THR A 11 -9.98 14.76 11.32
N ALA A 12 -9.72 14.13 12.46
CA ALA A 12 -10.67 13.30 13.19
C ALA A 12 -10.41 13.41 14.70
N GLU A 13 -11.43 13.20 15.53
CA GLU A 13 -11.27 13.10 16.98
C GLU A 13 -10.61 11.79 17.42
N LYS A 14 -10.71 10.75 16.58
CA LYS A 14 -10.18 9.41 16.81
C LYS A 14 -9.44 8.91 15.56
N PRO A 15 -8.37 8.11 15.70
CA PRO A 15 -7.65 7.54 14.56
C PRO A 15 -8.53 6.71 13.62
N GLU A 16 -9.58 6.07 14.14
CA GLU A 16 -10.53 5.27 13.37
C GLU A 16 -11.50 6.14 12.52
N GLY A 17 -11.52 7.45 12.76
CA GLY A 17 -12.42 8.40 12.10
C GLY A 17 -13.74 8.62 12.87
N PRO A 18 -14.75 9.21 12.20
CA PRO A 18 -14.74 9.63 10.79
C PRO A 18 -13.76 10.79 10.52
N TRP A 19 -13.18 10.78 9.32
CA TRP A 19 -12.24 11.82 8.87
C TRP A 19 -12.97 12.91 8.09
N THR A 20 -12.68 14.17 8.41
CA THR A 20 -13.22 15.33 7.70
C THR A 20 -12.11 15.99 6.88
N GLN A 21 -12.33 16.15 5.57
CA GLN A 21 -11.42 16.90 4.72
C GLN A 21 -11.54 18.40 5.01
N GLN A 22 -10.41 19.04 5.28
CA GLN A 22 -10.30 20.48 5.47
C GLN A 22 -9.94 21.20 4.15
N MET A 23 -9.92 22.54 4.18
CA MET A 23 -9.46 23.32 3.03
C MET A 23 -8.00 22.97 2.70
N SER A 24 -7.72 22.68 1.42
CA SER A 24 -6.38 22.36 0.97
C SER A 24 -5.45 23.58 1.00
N ILE A 25 -4.19 23.38 1.37
CA ILE A 25 -3.13 24.40 1.23
C ILE A 25 -2.63 24.39 -0.22
N ASN A 26 -2.50 25.58 -0.83
CA ASN A 26 -2.05 25.73 -2.23
C ASN A 26 -0.54 25.52 -2.45
N THR A 27 0.18 25.14 -1.40
CA THR A 27 1.59 24.73 -1.46
C THR A 27 1.67 23.22 -1.55
N CYS A 28 2.48 22.69 -2.47
CA CYS A 28 2.80 21.28 -2.53
C CYS A 28 3.93 20.97 -1.53
N TYR A 29 3.59 20.42 -0.37
CA TYR A 29 4.58 19.89 0.57
C TYR A 29 4.99 18.48 0.16
N TYR A 30 5.78 18.40 -0.93
CA TYR A 30 6.29 17.12 -1.44
C TYR A 30 7.03 16.35 -0.34
N ASP A 31 6.63 15.09 -0.12
CA ASP A 31 7.17 14.22 0.93
C ASP A 31 7.18 14.84 2.33
N ALA A 32 6.02 15.40 2.72
CA ALA A 32 5.81 16.05 4.00
C ALA A 32 6.09 15.15 5.21
N GLY A 33 6.74 15.73 6.22
CA GLY A 33 6.85 15.26 7.59
C GLY A 33 6.35 16.32 8.55
N LEU A 34 5.16 16.11 9.11
CA LEU A 34 4.55 16.98 10.12
C LEU A 34 5.24 16.79 11.48
N LEU A 35 5.49 17.89 12.16
CA LEU A 35 5.82 17.97 13.58
C LEU A 35 4.77 18.85 14.25
N ILE A 36 4.16 18.35 15.32
CA ILE A 36 3.47 19.18 16.31
C ILE A 36 4.46 19.31 17.47
N ASP A 37 5.01 20.50 17.67
CA ASP A 37 6.05 20.75 18.67
C ASP A 37 5.48 20.80 20.09
N ASP A 38 6.34 20.80 21.11
CA ASP A 38 5.93 20.80 22.53
C ASP A 38 5.11 22.04 22.93
N ASP A 39 5.21 23.12 22.14
CA ASP A 39 4.46 24.37 22.32
C ASP A 39 3.19 24.46 21.45
N ASP A 40 2.77 23.34 20.85
CA ASP A 40 1.62 23.20 19.93
C ASP A 40 1.81 23.92 18.58
N THR A 41 3.01 24.45 18.29
CA THR A 41 3.32 24.98 16.96
C THR A 41 3.52 23.86 15.96
N MET A 42 2.81 23.94 14.84
CA MET A 42 2.91 22.97 13.76
C MET A 42 3.95 23.37 12.71
N TYR A 43 4.78 22.40 12.33
CA TYR A 43 5.77 22.53 11.27
C TYR A 43 5.69 21.38 10.28
N ILE A 44 6.01 21.64 9.01
CA ILE A 44 6.16 20.60 7.99
C ILE A 44 7.58 20.68 7.42
N ALA A 45 8.34 19.60 7.54
CA ALA A 45 9.54 19.39 6.73
C ALA A 45 9.15 18.77 5.38
N TYR A 46 9.66 19.29 4.26
CA TYR A 46 9.27 18.83 2.92
C TYR A 46 10.32 19.17 1.86
N GLY A 47 10.15 18.62 0.66
CA GLY A 47 10.93 18.92 -0.54
C GLY A 47 11.73 17.73 -1.05
N GLN A 48 12.36 17.96 -2.20
CA GLN A 48 13.27 17.03 -2.87
C GLN A 48 14.52 17.80 -3.29
N THR A 49 15.71 17.26 -3.02
CA THR A 49 17.05 17.90 -3.22
C THR A 49 17.30 19.12 -2.32
N THR A 50 16.37 20.05 -2.23
CA THR A 50 16.32 21.10 -1.20
C THR A 50 15.22 20.78 -0.21
N LEU A 51 15.62 20.51 1.04
CA LEU A 51 14.68 20.35 2.14
C LEU A 51 14.32 21.72 2.71
N ARG A 52 13.04 21.87 3.05
CA ARG A 52 12.44 23.08 3.60
C ARG A 52 11.68 22.75 4.86
N VAL A 53 11.54 23.72 5.74
CA VAL A 53 10.58 23.69 6.85
C VAL A 53 9.58 24.81 6.64
N ALA A 54 8.30 24.49 6.74
CA ALA A 54 7.20 25.45 6.83
C ALA A 54 6.65 25.46 8.26
N GLN A 55 6.29 26.64 8.76
CA GLN A 55 5.46 26.79 9.96
C GLN A 55 4.02 27.02 9.52
N LEU A 56 3.09 26.28 10.13
CA LEU A 56 1.68 26.41 9.85
C LEU A 56 1.00 27.43 10.78
N THR A 57 -0.22 27.82 10.42
CA THR A 57 -1.13 28.54 11.30
C THR A 57 -1.50 27.67 12.52
N PRO A 58 -1.98 28.25 13.64
CA PRO A 58 -2.34 27.48 14.83
C PRO A 58 -3.41 26.40 14.60
N ASP A 59 -4.27 26.57 13.59
CA ASP A 59 -5.26 25.56 13.18
C ASP A 59 -4.69 24.51 12.19
N GLY A 60 -3.46 24.68 11.74
CA GLY A 60 -2.76 23.79 10.81
C GLY A 60 -3.20 23.94 9.36
N LEU A 61 -4.11 24.87 9.04
CA LEU A 61 -4.79 24.96 7.74
C LEU A 61 -4.15 25.92 6.75
N GLY A 62 -3.06 26.61 7.13
CA GLY A 62 -2.36 27.55 6.27
C GLY A 62 -0.87 27.63 6.57
N GLU A 63 -0.11 28.21 5.64
CA GLU A 63 1.32 28.49 5.81
C GLU A 63 1.52 29.89 6.41
N VAL A 64 2.31 29.99 7.48
CA VAL A 64 2.76 31.28 8.03
C VAL A 64 4.06 31.70 7.35
N ARG A 65 5.02 30.77 7.23
CA ARG A 65 6.32 30.99 6.57
C ARG A 65 6.96 29.67 6.16
N SER A 66 7.89 29.74 5.20
CA SER A 66 8.70 28.61 4.76
C SER A 66 10.14 29.01 4.46
N GLN A 67 11.11 28.17 4.86
CA GLN A 67 12.54 28.40 4.69
C GLN A 67 13.24 27.13 4.20
N ALA A 68 14.21 27.28 3.29
CA ALA A 68 15.13 26.18 2.95
C ALA A 68 16.12 25.94 4.09
N ILE A 69 16.24 24.69 4.54
CA ILE A 69 17.09 24.32 5.69
C ILE A 69 18.31 23.49 5.27
N TYR A 70 18.24 22.83 4.11
CA TYR A 70 19.34 22.03 3.56
C TYR A 70 19.21 21.93 2.03
N THR A 71 20.33 21.90 1.31
CA THR A 71 20.36 21.64 -0.13
C THR A 71 21.48 20.67 -0.47
N GLU A 72 21.11 19.54 -1.07
CA GLU A 72 22.03 18.52 -1.55
C GLU A 72 22.79 19.04 -2.78
N ARG A 73 24.03 19.48 -2.55
CA ARG A 73 24.85 20.13 -3.59
C ARG A 73 25.26 19.19 -4.72
N SER A 74 25.24 17.87 -4.50
CA SER A 74 25.48 16.90 -5.58
C SER A 74 24.33 16.80 -6.58
N GLY A 75 23.18 17.43 -6.30
CA GLY A 75 21.97 17.32 -7.11
C GLY A 75 21.25 15.98 -6.97
N LYS A 76 21.75 15.06 -6.14
CA LYS A 76 21.03 13.83 -5.78
C LYS A 76 19.73 14.16 -5.04
N LEU A 77 18.76 13.26 -5.13
CA LEU A 77 17.55 13.35 -4.34
C LEU A 77 17.89 13.16 -2.85
N ILE A 78 17.24 13.98 -2.04
CA ILE A 78 17.01 13.76 -0.62
C ILE A 78 15.55 14.13 -0.38
N GLU A 79 14.75 13.19 0.12
CA GLU A 79 13.29 13.29 0.21
C GLU A 79 12.75 12.43 1.36
N GLY A 80 11.43 12.20 1.40
CA GLY A 80 10.78 11.35 2.40
C GLY A 80 10.87 11.89 3.84
N SER A 81 10.70 13.21 4.03
CA SER A 81 10.95 13.86 5.32
C SER A 81 10.04 13.34 6.43
N ARG A 82 10.61 13.09 7.62
CA ARG A 82 9.88 12.94 8.90
C ARG A 82 10.50 13.87 9.93
N PHE A 83 9.68 14.67 10.60
CA PHE A 83 10.15 15.74 11.46
C PHE A 83 9.86 15.43 12.93
N TYR A 84 10.88 15.55 13.77
CA TYR A 84 10.82 15.24 15.19
C TYR A 84 11.41 16.38 16.03
N GLN A 85 10.87 16.60 17.21
CA GLN A 85 11.58 17.20 18.33
C GLN A 85 11.90 16.09 19.33
N ILE A 86 13.17 15.93 19.67
CA ILE A 86 13.62 14.93 20.65
C ILE A 86 14.62 15.62 21.59
N ASN A 87 14.26 15.70 22.88
CA ASN A 87 15.08 16.28 23.94
C ASN A 87 15.60 17.70 23.60
N GLY A 88 14.72 18.56 23.09
CA GLY A 88 15.04 19.95 22.74
C GLY A 88 15.88 20.13 21.47
N SER A 89 16.10 19.05 20.71
CA SER A 89 16.74 19.08 19.39
C SER A 89 15.74 18.71 18.29
N TYR A 90 15.95 19.26 17.11
CA TYR A 90 15.07 19.07 15.96
C TYR A 90 15.73 18.13 14.95
N TYR A 91 15.02 17.08 14.51
CA TYR A 91 15.55 16.07 13.61
C TYR A 91 14.67 15.91 12.38
N ILE A 92 15.29 15.87 11.19
CA ILE A 92 14.62 15.50 9.95
C ILE A 92 15.22 14.19 9.46
N TRP A 93 14.42 13.13 9.46
CA TRP A 93 14.75 11.84 8.88
C TRP A 93 14.44 11.88 7.38
N ALA A 94 15.44 11.63 6.54
CA ALA A 94 15.28 11.76 5.08
C ALA A 94 16.10 10.69 4.33
N THR A 95 15.50 10.14 3.28
CA THR A 95 16.16 9.14 2.45
C THR A 95 16.89 9.82 1.30
N LYS A 96 18.03 9.23 0.87
CA LYS A 96 18.53 9.42 -0.49
C LYS A 96 18.14 8.14 -1.25
N PRO A 97 17.04 8.16 -2.01
CA PRO A 97 16.45 6.93 -2.51
C PRO A 97 17.39 6.20 -3.49
N ALA A 98 17.33 4.86 -3.58
CA ALA A 98 16.50 3.95 -2.79
C ALA A 98 17.35 3.06 -1.85
N ASP A 99 18.52 3.57 -1.42
CA ASP A 99 19.52 2.75 -0.72
C ASP A 99 20.23 3.44 0.45
N GLN A 100 19.84 4.67 0.78
CA GLN A 100 20.48 5.44 1.84
C GLN A 100 19.45 6.11 2.75
N GLN A 101 19.82 6.22 4.02
CA GLN A 101 19.07 6.95 5.03
C GLN A 101 19.99 7.95 5.71
N HIS A 102 19.47 9.15 5.93
CA HIS A 102 20.16 10.25 6.59
C HIS A 102 19.30 10.83 7.70
N VAL A 103 19.96 11.49 8.63
CA VAL A 103 19.35 12.30 9.68
C VAL A 103 19.98 13.69 9.65
N LEU A 104 19.12 14.70 9.60
CA LEU A 104 19.51 16.08 9.81
C LEU A 104 19.17 16.44 11.25
N LYS A 105 20.07 17.14 11.96
CA LYS A 105 19.86 17.60 13.33
C LYS A 105 20.12 19.09 13.46
N SER A 106 19.26 19.79 14.19
CA SER A 106 19.49 21.16 14.65
C SER A 106 19.27 21.28 16.16
N THR A 107 20.13 22.05 16.81
CA THR A 107 20.00 22.47 18.22
C THR A 107 19.63 23.95 18.34
N THR A 108 19.39 24.65 17.23
CA THR A 108 19.11 26.09 17.20
C THR A 108 17.66 26.41 16.80
N GLY A 109 16.80 25.40 16.74
CA GLY A 109 15.37 25.53 16.44
C GLY A 109 14.93 24.81 15.16
N PRO A 110 13.61 24.84 14.85
CA PRO A 110 13.02 24.10 13.74
C PRO A 110 13.44 24.61 12.36
N PHE A 111 14.01 25.82 12.27
CA PHE A 111 14.52 26.39 11.02
C PHE A 111 16.03 26.25 10.85
N GLY A 112 16.72 25.62 11.79
CA GLY A 112 18.16 25.36 11.65
C GLY A 112 19.04 26.59 11.80
N SER A 113 20.36 26.49 11.61
CA SER A 113 21.11 25.51 10.79
C SER A 113 21.01 24.03 11.18
N TYR A 114 21.09 23.15 10.18
CA TYR A 114 21.11 21.68 10.34
C TYR A 114 22.48 21.09 9.95
N GLU A 115 22.98 20.17 10.77
CA GLU A 115 24.03 19.21 10.39
C GLU A 115 23.37 17.95 9.85
N ILE A 116 23.96 17.30 8.84
CA ILE A 116 23.46 16.04 8.27
C ILE A 116 24.46 14.91 8.50
N ARG A 117 23.95 13.72 8.88
CA ARG A 117 24.72 12.48 8.96
C ARG A 117 24.02 11.34 8.23
N GLN A 118 24.83 10.43 7.70
CA GLN A 118 24.35 9.19 7.09
C GLN A 118 24.12 8.14 8.18
N VAL A 119 22.96 7.51 8.16
CA VAL A 119 22.55 6.44 9.08
C VAL A 119 22.80 5.07 8.46
N LEU A 120 22.55 4.92 7.15
CA LEU A 120 22.86 3.70 6.39
C LEU A 120 23.20 4.05 4.93
N ASP A 121 24.07 3.26 4.30
CA ASP A 121 24.33 3.22 2.85
C ASP A 121 24.38 1.77 2.39
N ARG A 122 23.46 1.39 1.50
CA ARG A 122 23.38 0.06 0.87
C ARG A 122 23.49 -1.07 1.89
N MET A 123 22.89 -0.89 3.06
CA MET A 123 22.89 -1.88 4.13
C MET A 123 22.16 -3.14 3.66
N PRO A 124 22.74 -4.34 3.83
CA PRO A 124 22.04 -5.59 3.56
C PRO A 124 20.80 -5.71 4.44
N GLY A 125 19.64 -5.94 3.82
CA GLY A 125 18.35 -6.06 4.49
C GLY A 125 18.03 -7.48 4.96
N PRO A 126 16.98 -7.66 5.77
CA PRO A 126 16.59 -8.96 6.33
C PRO A 126 15.71 -9.79 5.38
N VAL A 127 15.29 -9.22 4.24
CA VAL A 127 14.34 -9.84 3.31
C VAL A 127 15.10 -10.40 2.11
N ALA A 128 15.14 -11.72 1.98
CA ALA A 128 15.71 -12.37 0.79
C ALA A 128 14.96 -11.91 -0.47
N GLY A 129 15.71 -11.47 -1.49
CA GLY A 129 15.16 -10.95 -2.75
C GLY A 129 14.63 -9.52 -2.68
N GLY A 130 14.62 -8.89 -1.50
CA GLY A 130 14.31 -7.48 -1.30
C GLY A 130 15.57 -6.58 -1.37
N ALA A 131 15.36 -5.29 -1.62
CA ALA A 131 16.43 -4.28 -1.65
C ALA A 131 16.88 -3.83 -0.24
N THR A 132 17.67 -2.75 -0.20
CA THR A 132 18.11 -2.11 1.03
C THR A 132 16.93 -1.45 1.78
N PRO A 133 16.82 -1.64 3.11
CA PRO A 133 15.88 -0.88 3.94
C PRO A 133 16.15 0.63 3.87
N HIS A 134 15.13 1.43 3.59
CA HIS A 134 15.24 2.89 3.53
C HIS A 134 13.90 3.58 3.84
N GLN A 135 13.92 4.91 3.98
CA GLN A 135 12.76 5.75 4.27
C GLN A 135 11.98 5.23 5.51
N GLY A 136 10.70 5.55 5.66
CA GLY A 136 9.96 5.20 6.87
C GLY A 136 10.19 6.20 8.01
N ALA A 137 10.17 5.75 9.25
CA ALA A 137 10.08 6.63 10.42
C ALA A 137 10.79 6.06 11.66
N LEU A 138 11.22 6.97 12.54
CA LEU A 138 11.54 6.67 13.93
C LEU A 138 10.27 6.67 14.78
N VAL A 139 10.23 5.77 15.77
CA VAL A 139 9.15 5.66 16.76
C VAL A 139 9.71 5.14 18.09
N ASP A 140 9.24 5.68 19.20
CA ASP A 140 9.57 5.24 20.55
C ASP A 140 8.55 4.24 21.10
N THR A 141 8.99 3.48 22.10
CA THR A 141 8.12 2.64 22.94
C THR A 141 7.33 3.51 23.93
N PRO A 142 6.22 3.02 24.53
CA PRO A 142 5.41 3.80 25.46
C PRO A 142 6.15 4.35 26.70
N ASP A 143 7.30 3.79 27.05
CA ASP A 143 8.16 4.28 28.13
C ASP A 143 9.09 5.44 27.69
N GLY A 144 9.08 5.81 26.40
CA GLY A 144 9.94 6.82 25.79
C GLY A 144 11.43 6.46 25.74
N ALA A 145 11.81 5.27 26.23
CA ALA A 145 13.21 4.91 26.45
C ALA A 145 13.85 4.23 25.23
N THR A 146 13.07 3.43 24.49
CA THR A 146 13.59 2.64 23.38
C THR A 146 13.04 3.13 22.05
N TRP A 147 13.94 3.56 21.18
CA TRP A 147 13.59 3.98 19.83
C TRP A 147 13.79 2.84 18.83
N HIS A 148 12.94 2.83 17.82
CA HIS A 148 12.99 1.91 16.70
C HIS A 148 12.89 2.67 15.39
N TYR A 149 13.53 2.11 14.36
CA TYR A 149 13.43 2.57 12.99
C TYR A 149 12.56 1.59 12.21
N MET A 150 11.37 2.04 11.84
CA MET A 150 10.47 1.36 10.93
C MET A 150 10.75 1.83 9.50
N ALA A 151 11.63 1.12 8.81
CA ALA A 151 11.91 1.33 7.39
C ALA A 151 10.92 0.53 6.53
N PHE A 152 11.05 0.62 5.21
CA PHE A 152 10.50 -0.39 4.31
C PHE A 152 11.56 -0.95 3.36
N VAL A 153 11.27 -2.12 2.79
CA VAL A 153 12.09 -2.79 1.78
C VAL A 153 11.30 -2.89 0.47
N ASP A 154 11.93 -2.51 -0.64
CA ASP A 154 11.41 -2.81 -1.98
C ASP A 154 11.53 -4.33 -2.24
N ALA A 155 10.41 -5.02 -2.10
CA ALA A 155 10.27 -6.46 -2.11
C ALA A 155 9.42 -6.95 -3.31
N TYR A 156 9.48 -6.25 -4.44
CA TYR A 156 8.67 -6.58 -5.62
C TYR A 156 8.87 -8.02 -6.09
N PRO A 157 7.77 -8.71 -6.49
CA PRO A 157 6.44 -8.18 -6.77
C PRO A 157 5.47 -8.07 -5.56
N LEU A 158 5.89 -8.47 -4.35
CA LEU A 158 5.10 -8.30 -3.11
C LEU A 158 4.82 -6.82 -2.76
N GLY A 159 5.64 -5.91 -3.28
CA GLY A 159 5.54 -4.47 -3.05
C GLY A 159 6.57 -3.97 -2.07
N ARG A 160 6.18 -3.02 -1.21
CA ARG A 160 7.05 -2.42 -0.20
C ARG A 160 6.54 -2.83 1.18
N ILE A 161 7.38 -3.54 1.93
CA ILE A 161 7.00 -4.11 3.22
C ILE A 161 7.81 -3.47 4.36
N PRO A 162 7.20 -3.21 5.52
CA PRO A 162 7.91 -2.62 6.65
C PRO A 162 8.90 -3.61 7.27
N VAL A 163 10.02 -3.08 7.75
CA VAL A 163 10.99 -3.80 8.58
C VAL A 163 11.36 -2.91 9.77
N LEU A 164 11.65 -3.52 10.92
CA LEU A 164 11.88 -2.80 12.18
C LEU A 164 13.26 -3.17 12.74
N ALA A 165 14.00 -2.17 13.21
CA ALA A 165 15.25 -2.35 13.95
C ALA A 165 15.34 -1.37 15.13
N PRO A 166 15.98 -1.75 16.25
CA PRO A 166 16.24 -0.82 17.35
C PRO A 166 17.22 0.29 16.94
N ILE A 167 17.10 1.44 17.61
CA ILE A 167 17.97 2.60 17.47
C ILE A 167 18.75 2.81 18.77
N SER A 168 20.05 3.05 18.64
CA SER A 168 20.89 3.55 19.72
C SER A 168 21.18 5.03 19.50
N TRP A 169 21.27 5.78 20.59
CA TRP A 169 21.63 7.19 20.59
C TRP A 169 23.00 7.39 21.21
N ASP A 170 23.87 8.15 20.56
CA ASP A 170 25.15 8.54 21.15
C ASP A 170 24.97 9.66 22.19
N ALA A 171 26.03 9.95 22.96
CA ALA A 171 26.01 11.02 23.97
C ALA A 171 25.80 12.43 23.39
N SER A 172 26.00 12.60 22.09
CA SER A 172 25.72 13.86 21.36
C SER A 172 24.31 13.87 20.77
N GLY A 173 23.48 12.85 21.04
CA GLY A 173 22.12 12.70 20.55
C GLY A 173 22.03 12.43 19.06
N TRP A 174 22.94 11.64 18.48
CA TRP A 174 22.80 11.11 17.12
C TRP A 174 22.30 9.67 17.13
N PRO A 175 21.31 9.33 16.30
CA PRO A 175 20.79 7.97 16.21
C PRO A 175 21.65 7.09 15.27
N SER A 176 21.76 5.82 15.61
CA SER A 176 22.32 4.78 14.74
C SER A 176 21.52 3.48 14.85
N ILE A 177 21.47 2.70 13.78
CA ILE A 177 20.76 1.42 13.75
C ILE A 177 21.57 0.40 14.54
N VAL A 178 20.91 -0.35 15.43
CA VAL A 178 21.51 -1.52 16.06
C VAL A 178 21.59 -2.64 15.01
N THR A 179 22.78 -2.99 14.55
CA THR A 179 22.98 -3.99 13.48
C THR A 179 23.22 -5.40 14.02
N ALA A 180 22.98 -6.41 13.19
CA ALA A 180 23.47 -7.76 13.43
C ALA A 180 25.00 -7.87 13.22
N THR A 181 25.57 -9.02 13.57
CA THR A 181 26.98 -9.35 13.30
C THR A 181 27.30 -9.15 11.82
N GLY A 182 28.34 -8.36 11.53
CA GLY A 182 28.73 -8.02 10.15
C GLY A 182 28.08 -6.75 9.60
N GLY A 183 27.30 -6.01 10.40
CA GLY A 183 26.79 -4.67 10.05
C GLY A 183 25.53 -4.67 9.18
N SER A 184 24.85 -5.82 9.04
CA SER A 184 23.57 -5.91 8.33
C SER A 184 22.38 -5.57 9.22
N TRP A 185 21.23 -5.33 8.60
CA TRP A 185 19.96 -5.35 9.30
C TRP A 185 19.71 -6.75 9.86
N GLY A 186 19.32 -6.86 11.13
CA GLY A 186 19.06 -8.14 11.78
C GLY A 186 17.77 -8.79 11.29
N ALA A 187 17.81 -10.10 11.03
CA ALA A 187 16.60 -10.87 10.73
C ALA A 187 15.65 -10.95 11.94
N GLU A 188 16.22 -10.88 13.15
CA GLU A 188 15.49 -10.96 14.41
C GLU A 188 16.04 -9.93 15.40
N TYR A 189 15.14 -9.34 16.19
CA TYR A 189 15.43 -8.45 17.31
C TYR A 189 14.49 -8.77 18.47
N PRO A 190 14.84 -8.38 19.72
CA PRO A 190 13.90 -8.40 20.82
C PRO A 190 12.62 -7.62 20.48
N ALA A 191 11.47 -8.11 20.95
CA ALA A 191 10.20 -7.43 20.76
C ALA A 191 10.23 -6.02 21.39
N PRO A 192 9.81 -4.96 20.69
CA PRO A 192 9.83 -3.58 21.22
C PRO A 192 9.04 -3.41 22.52
N VAL A 193 7.88 -4.08 22.60
CA VAL A 193 7.00 -4.04 23.77
C VAL A 193 6.67 -5.49 24.16
N PRO A 194 7.53 -6.16 24.95
CA PRO A 194 7.38 -7.57 25.27
C PRO A 194 6.05 -7.91 25.95
N SER A 195 5.47 -6.97 26.71
CA SER A 195 4.18 -7.16 27.38
C SER A 195 3.02 -7.38 26.40
N LEU A 196 3.11 -6.89 25.16
CA LEU A 196 2.08 -7.09 24.13
C LEU A 196 2.20 -8.43 23.40
N ALA A 197 3.22 -9.25 23.70
CA ALA A 197 3.37 -10.56 23.09
C ALA A 197 2.11 -11.42 23.34
N GLY A 198 1.50 -11.90 22.26
CA GLY A 198 0.27 -12.71 22.32
C GLY A 198 -1.04 -11.92 22.51
N GLN A 199 -0.97 -10.61 22.73
CA GLN A 199 -2.15 -9.74 22.85
C GLN A 199 -2.58 -9.12 21.51
N VAL A 200 -1.68 -9.11 20.53
CA VAL A 200 -1.94 -8.57 19.20
C VAL A 200 -2.29 -9.70 18.24
N SER A 201 -3.46 -9.62 17.61
CA SER A 201 -3.83 -10.52 16.52
C SER A 201 -2.91 -10.27 15.33
N LYS A 202 -2.16 -11.30 14.93
CA LYS A 202 -1.32 -11.24 13.72
C LYS A 202 -2.21 -11.00 12.51
N ALA A 203 -1.76 -10.17 11.57
CA ALA A 203 -2.30 -10.21 10.23
C ALA A 203 -2.13 -11.63 9.68
N GLY A 204 -3.22 -12.24 9.23
CA GLY A 204 -3.28 -13.64 8.91
C GLY A 204 -4.33 -13.94 7.84
N PRO A 205 -4.46 -15.22 7.46
CA PRO A 205 -5.62 -15.71 6.73
C PRO A 205 -6.92 -15.25 7.38
N TYR A 206 -7.91 -14.91 6.57
CA TYR A 206 -9.23 -14.50 7.05
C TYR A 206 -10.27 -14.77 5.97
N THR A 207 -11.52 -14.91 6.41
CA THR A 207 -12.69 -14.90 5.55
C THR A 207 -13.53 -13.68 5.91
N ASP A 208 -13.95 -12.94 4.90
CA ASP A 208 -14.86 -11.81 5.02
C ASP A 208 -16.17 -12.17 4.32
N VAL A 209 -17.25 -12.24 5.10
CA VAL A 209 -18.60 -12.53 4.61
C VAL A 209 -19.36 -11.22 4.58
N PHE A 210 -19.69 -10.74 3.38
CA PHE A 210 -20.23 -9.39 3.19
C PHE A 210 -21.69 -9.24 3.63
N ALA A 211 -22.43 -10.34 3.69
CA ALA A 211 -23.85 -10.34 4.02
C ALA A 211 -24.12 -9.68 5.39
N GLY A 212 -25.01 -8.68 5.40
CA GLY A 212 -25.44 -7.99 6.63
C GLY A 212 -24.39 -7.09 7.28
N GLN A 213 -23.32 -6.72 6.57
CA GLN A 213 -22.37 -5.71 7.07
C GLN A 213 -22.85 -4.28 6.77
N ASP A 214 -22.61 -3.36 7.71
CA ASP A 214 -22.93 -1.93 7.52
C ASP A 214 -21.84 -1.15 6.77
N ALA A 215 -20.63 -1.69 6.70
CA ALA A 215 -19.48 -1.07 6.05
C ALA A 215 -18.44 -2.10 5.63
N LEU A 216 -17.69 -1.80 4.56
CA LEU A 216 -16.56 -2.63 4.14
C LEU A 216 -15.45 -2.61 5.20
N ASN A 217 -14.84 -3.77 5.42
CA ASN A 217 -13.64 -3.88 6.26
C ASN A 217 -12.53 -2.92 5.75
N PRO A 218 -11.78 -2.22 6.64
CA PRO A 218 -10.71 -1.29 6.24
C PRO A 218 -9.57 -1.88 5.41
N ARG A 219 -9.52 -3.21 5.26
CA ARG A 219 -8.57 -3.86 4.36
C ARG A 219 -8.93 -3.65 2.88
N TRP A 220 -10.18 -3.35 2.57
CA TRP A 220 -10.65 -3.15 1.20
C TRP A 220 -10.43 -1.73 0.73
N GLU A 221 -9.94 -1.59 -0.49
CA GLU A 221 -9.75 -0.30 -1.13
C GLU A 221 -10.20 -0.39 -2.59
N TRP A 222 -10.99 0.59 -3.02
CA TRP A 222 -11.39 0.73 -4.42
C TRP A 222 -10.19 1.17 -5.28
N ASN A 223 -10.14 0.69 -6.52
CA ASN A 223 -9.31 1.30 -7.54
C ASN A 223 -9.96 2.62 -7.97
N HIS A 224 -9.32 3.75 -7.67
CA HIS A 224 -9.91 5.10 -7.74
C HIS A 224 -11.13 5.26 -6.81
N ASN A 225 -11.82 6.40 -6.90
CA ASN A 225 -13.07 6.60 -6.16
C ASN A 225 -14.19 5.73 -6.76
N PRO A 226 -15.02 5.08 -5.93
CA PRO A 226 -16.18 4.35 -6.41
C PRO A 226 -17.28 5.29 -6.90
N ASP A 227 -18.21 4.74 -7.68
CA ASP A 227 -19.56 5.24 -7.91
C ASP A 227 -20.48 4.59 -6.88
N ASP A 228 -20.81 5.35 -5.82
CA ASP A 228 -21.63 4.88 -4.70
C ASP A 228 -23.08 4.57 -5.07
N SER A 229 -23.53 4.93 -6.28
CA SER A 229 -24.84 4.50 -6.79
C SER A 229 -24.82 3.06 -7.32
N ALA A 230 -23.63 2.49 -7.55
CA ALA A 230 -23.44 1.22 -8.25
C ALA A 230 -22.81 0.11 -7.38
N TRP A 231 -22.82 0.26 -6.05
CA TRP A 231 -22.54 -0.83 -5.12
C TRP A 231 -23.43 -0.73 -3.88
N ASP A 232 -23.62 -1.84 -3.15
CA ASP A 232 -24.31 -1.85 -1.86
C ASP A 232 -23.92 -3.08 -1.02
N LEU A 233 -23.99 -2.98 0.30
CA LEU A 233 -23.92 -4.14 1.20
C LEU A 233 -25.34 -4.57 1.55
N THR A 234 -25.69 -5.78 1.15
CA THR A 234 -27.05 -6.33 1.30
C THR A 234 -27.03 -7.54 2.22
N ASP A 235 -28.21 -8.07 2.54
CA ASP A 235 -28.34 -9.35 3.25
C ASP A 235 -27.81 -10.54 2.44
N GLU A 236 -27.59 -10.39 1.13
CA GLU A 236 -27.02 -11.43 0.26
C GLU A 236 -25.49 -11.31 0.12
N GLY A 237 -24.92 -10.14 0.41
CA GLY A 237 -23.50 -9.84 0.20
C GLY A 237 -23.26 -8.46 -0.42
N LEU A 238 -22.05 -8.26 -0.94
CA LEU A 238 -21.68 -7.04 -1.64
C LEU A 238 -22.22 -7.09 -3.08
N GLU A 239 -23.25 -6.30 -3.37
CA GLU A 239 -23.76 -6.14 -4.71
C GLU A 239 -22.89 -5.15 -5.50
N LEU A 240 -22.40 -5.58 -6.67
CA LEU A 240 -21.68 -4.74 -7.63
C LEU A 240 -22.50 -4.63 -8.90
N ARG A 241 -23.09 -3.45 -9.13
CA ARG A 241 -23.80 -3.10 -10.37
C ARG A 241 -22.81 -2.58 -11.41
N THR A 242 -23.10 -2.75 -12.69
CA THR A 242 -22.22 -2.25 -13.75
C THR A 242 -22.13 -0.72 -13.76
N ALA A 243 -21.05 -0.18 -13.17
CA ALA A 243 -20.84 1.26 -13.00
C ALA A 243 -20.35 1.96 -14.28
N THR A 244 -19.65 1.24 -15.16
CA THR A 244 -19.01 1.82 -16.37
C THR A 244 -19.27 0.92 -17.58
N VAL A 245 -19.48 1.54 -18.75
CA VAL A 245 -19.39 0.85 -20.05
C VAL A 245 -17.97 1.04 -20.58
N VAL A 246 -17.23 -0.04 -20.77
CA VAL A 246 -15.83 0.00 -21.21
C VAL A 246 -15.69 -0.71 -22.55
N GLU A 247 -15.41 0.08 -23.59
CA GLU A 247 -15.03 -0.45 -24.90
C GLU A 247 -13.57 -0.98 -24.85
N ASN A 248 -13.30 -2.10 -25.51
CA ASN A 248 -11.93 -2.63 -25.73
C ASN A 248 -11.09 -3.03 -24.49
N LEU A 249 -11.73 -3.55 -23.43
CA LEU A 249 -11.08 -4.31 -22.34
C LEU A 249 -10.20 -3.50 -21.38
N TYR A 250 -10.32 -2.18 -21.37
CA TYR A 250 -9.52 -1.33 -20.51
C TYR A 250 -10.01 -1.34 -19.05
N LEU A 251 -9.77 -2.43 -18.31
CA LEU A 251 -10.23 -2.57 -16.91
C LEU A 251 -9.76 -1.43 -16.01
N TYR A 252 -8.63 -0.80 -16.30
CA TYR A 252 -8.18 0.37 -15.54
C TYR A 252 -9.17 1.55 -15.59
N LEU A 253 -10.15 1.53 -16.50
CA LEU A 253 -11.26 2.49 -16.59
C LEU A 253 -12.55 2.01 -15.88
N ALA A 254 -12.61 0.76 -15.43
CA ALA A 254 -13.79 0.22 -14.76
C ALA A 254 -13.85 0.72 -13.30
N SER A 255 -14.84 1.57 -13.04
CA SER A 255 -15.19 1.98 -11.67
C SER A 255 -15.63 0.77 -10.84
N ASN A 256 -15.59 0.91 -9.53
CA ASN A 256 -16.04 -0.11 -8.57
C ASN A 256 -15.27 -1.44 -8.70
N THR A 257 -13.98 -1.37 -9.04
CA THR A 257 -13.05 -2.50 -8.84
C THR A 257 -12.57 -2.46 -7.39
N LEU A 258 -13.02 -3.41 -6.56
CA LEU A 258 -12.61 -3.52 -5.16
C LEU A 258 -11.34 -4.36 -5.04
N THR A 259 -10.37 -3.91 -4.25
CA THR A 259 -9.05 -4.54 -4.17
C THR A 259 -8.61 -4.87 -2.75
N GLN A 260 -7.78 -5.90 -2.64
CA GLN A 260 -7.13 -6.35 -1.42
C GLN A 260 -5.63 -6.61 -1.66
N ARG A 261 -4.79 -6.29 -0.68
CA ARG A 261 -3.34 -6.57 -0.74
C ARG A 261 -3.10 -8.08 -0.80
N THR A 262 -2.08 -8.49 -1.56
CA THR A 262 -1.52 -9.85 -1.44
C THR A 262 -0.88 -10.04 -0.07
N PHE A 263 -0.76 -11.29 0.38
CA PHE A 263 -0.27 -11.64 1.71
C PHE A 263 0.83 -12.70 1.63
N ARG A 264 1.87 -12.58 2.46
CA ARG A 264 3.02 -13.51 2.49
C ARG A 264 3.73 -13.66 1.13
N PRO A 265 4.85 -14.40 1.05
CA PRO A 265 5.49 -14.70 -0.23
C PRO A 265 4.57 -15.47 -1.18
N LYS A 266 3.64 -16.27 -0.65
CA LYS A 266 2.58 -16.92 -1.43
C LYS A 266 1.24 -16.81 -0.71
N SER A 267 0.20 -16.45 -1.46
CA SER A 267 -1.18 -16.40 -0.95
C SER A 267 -2.19 -16.85 -1.98
N ARG A 268 -3.37 -17.18 -1.47
CA ARG A 268 -4.54 -17.54 -2.25
C ARG A 268 -5.72 -16.67 -1.84
N GLY A 269 -6.35 -16.02 -2.81
CA GLY A 269 -7.58 -15.25 -2.63
C GLY A 269 -8.72 -15.92 -3.37
N THR A 270 -9.82 -16.24 -2.69
CA THR A 270 -10.99 -16.89 -3.26
C THR A 270 -12.22 -16.02 -3.07
N PHE A 271 -12.86 -15.60 -4.16
CA PHE A 271 -14.15 -14.91 -4.16
C PHE A 271 -15.27 -15.91 -4.42
N CYS A 272 -16.36 -15.82 -3.66
CA CYS A 272 -17.61 -16.55 -3.94
C CYS A 272 -18.63 -15.56 -4.50
N LEU A 273 -19.09 -15.79 -5.73
CA LEU A 273 -19.99 -14.90 -6.44
C LEU A 273 -21.31 -15.57 -6.80
N ASP A 274 -22.38 -14.77 -6.78
CA ASP A 274 -23.61 -15.03 -7.52
C ASP A 274 -23.60 -14.14 -8.78
N VAL A 275 -23.67 -14.79 -9.94
CA VAL A 275 -23.61 -14.16 -11.27
C VAL A 275 -24.94 -14.24 -12.02
N SER A 276 -26.00 -14.70 -11.38
CA SER A 276 -27.32 -14.90 -12.01
C SER A 276 -27.97 -13.61 -12.52
N ARG A 277 -27.55 -12.45 -12.00
CA ARG A 277 -28.07 -11.12 -12.34
C ARG A 277 -27.24 -10.36 -13.38
N MET A 278 -26.28 -11.03 -14.03
CA MET A 278 -25.52 -10.43 -15.12
C MET A 278 -26.40 -10.23 -16.37
N ALA A 279 -26.21 -9.12 -17.06
CA ALA A 279 -26.86 -8.80 -18.33
C ALA A 279 -25.94 -9.11 -19.54
N ASP A 280 -26.50 -9.09 -20.75
CA ASP A 280 -25.69 -9.27 -21.96
C ASP A 280 -24.63 -8.16 -22.07
N GLY A 281 -23.39 -8.57 -22.36
CA GLY A 281 -22.24 -7.68 -22.40
C GLY A 281 -21.60 -7.40 -21.04
N ASP A 282 -22.16 -7.86 -19.91
CA ASP A 282 -21.53 -7.72 -18.60
C ASP A 282 -20.27 -8.58 -18.47
N ARG A 283 -19.35 -8.10 -17.63
CA ARG A 283 -18.05 -8.69 -17.39
C ARG A 283 -17.71 -8.54 -15.92
N ALA A 284 -17.74 -9.66 -15.22
CA ALA A 284 -17.40 -9.75 -13.81
C ALA A 284 -16.36 -10.84 -13.55
N GLY A 285 -15.69 -10.71 -12.41
CA GLY A 285 -14.88 -11.76 -11.82
C GLY A 285 -13.73 -11.22 -10.97
N GLY A 286 -12.72 -12.05 -10.75
CA GLY A 286 -11.55 -11.74 -9.93
C GLY A 286 -10.34 -11.27 -10.75
N GLY A 287 -10.37 -9.99 -11.20
CA GLY A 287 -9.50 -9.18 -12.11
C GLY A 287 -9.54 -9.34 -13.67
N ASP A 288 -8.90 -8.42 -14.43
CA ASP A 288 -8.76 -8.13 -15.94
C ASP A 288 -9.42 -9.05 -17.06
N PRO A 289 -10.04 -8.55 -18.18
CA PRO A 289 -11.24 -9.22 -18.74
C PRO A 289 -11.49 -9.55 -20.26
N THR A 290 -12.10 -10.74 -20.60
CA THR A 290 -13.17 -11.11 -21.66
C THR A 290 -13.87 -12.52 -21.52
N ARG A 291 -15.23 -12.60 -21.44
CA ARG A 291 -16.12 -13.64 -20.75
C ARG A 291 -15.64 -14.43 -19.49
N TYR A 292 -16.37 -14.40 -18.35
CA TYR A 292 -15.97 -14.82 -16.97
C TYR A 292 -14.46 -14.73 -16.71
N HIS A 293 -13.96 -13.67 -16.06
CA HIS A 293 -12.49 -13.49 -15.97
C HIS A 293 -12.01 -13.46 -14.56
N LEU A 294 -10.91 -14.19 -14.42
CA LEU A 294 -10.00 -14.04 -13.34
C LEU A 294 -8.69 -13.47 -13.91
N THR A 295 -8.27 -12.30 -13.47
CA THR A 295 -6.93 -11.77 -13.73
C THR A 295 -6.37 -11.07 -12.49
N LEU A 296 -5.07 -10.88 -12.46
CA LEU A 296 -4.39 -10.06 -11.47
C LEU A 296 -3.86 -8.82 -12.17
N GLY A 297 -4.31 -7.65 -11.70
CA GLY A 297 -3.86 -6.37 -12.23
C GLY A 297 -2.58 -5.90 -11.54
N GLN A 298 -1.56 -5.57 -12.33
CA GLN A 298 -0.64 -4.48 -12.03
C GLN A 298 -0.65 -3.57 -13.25
N SER A 299 -1.30 -2.42 -13.15
CA SER A 299 -1.26 -1.43 -14.23
C SER A 299 0.14 -0.82 -14.25
N SER A 300 1.01 -1.26 -15.14
CA SER A 300 2.24 -0.51 -15.38
C SER A 300 1.84 0.87 -15.92
N TRP A 301 2.22 1.95 -15.23
CA TRP A 301 1.99 3.33 -15.69
C TRP A 301 2.88 3.61 -16.90
N LYS A 302 2.47 3.10 -18.07
CA LYS A 302 2.90 3.60 -19.36
C LYS A 302 1.63 3.98 -20.12
N PRO A 303 1.54 5.19 -20.71
CA PRO A 303 0.35 5.62 -21.44
C PRO A 303 -0.09 4.73 -22.63
N ASN A 304 0.60 3.62 -22.93
CA ASN A 304 0.41 2.77 -24.11
C ASN A 304 0.62 1.26 -23.83
N SER A 305 0.64 0.78 -22.57
CA SER A 305 0.69 -0.67 -22.34
C SER A 305 -0.70 -1.28 -22.41
N GLN A 306 -0.94 -2.16 -23.38
CA GLN A 306 -2.19 -2.93 -23.48
C GLN A 306 -2.35 -3.80 -22.21
N PRO A 307 -3.58 -3.91 -21.65
CA PRO A 307 -3.87 -4.87 -20.59
C PRO A 307 -3.50 -6.29 -21.04
N ARG A 308 -3.05 -7.11 -20.08
CA ARG A 308 -2.68 -8.51 -20.34
C ARG A 308 -3.67 -9.41 -19.62
N VAL A 309 -4.58 -10.00 -20.38
CA VAL A 309 -5.51 -11.00 -19.86
C VAL A 309 -4.72 -12.24 -19.45
N GLY A 310 -4.84 -12.64 -18.17
CA GLY A 310 -4.10 -13.77 -17.62
C GLY A 310 -4.73 -15.12 -17.95
N ALA A 311 -6.06 -15.18 -17.92
CA ALA A 311 -6.84 -16.36 -18.28
C ALA A 311 -8.27 -15.98 -18.70
N GLN A 312 -8.95 -16.86 -19.44
CA GLN A 312 -10.36 -16.73 -19.82
C GLN A 312 -11.12 -18.00 -19.49
N GLY A 313 -12.31 -17.82 -18.90
CA GLY A 313 -13.23 -18.84 -18.40
C GLY A 313 -13.86 -19.69 -19.51
N PRO A 314 -14.25 -20.95 -19.25
CA PRO A 314 -15.29 -21.57 -20.07
C PRO A 314 -16.61 -20.78 -19.93
N GLU A 315 -17.52 -20.93 -20.90
CA GLU A 315 -18.90 -20.51 -20.70
C GLU A 315 -19.53 -21.41 -19.63
N VAL A 316 -19.57 -20.93 -18.39
CA VAL A 316 -20.34 -21.58 -17.32
C VAL A 316 -21.81 -21.31 -17.63
N ALA A 317 -22.58 -22.36 -17.94
CA ALA A 317 -24.03 -22.27 -18.00
C ALA A 317 -24.48 -21.68 -16.65
N GLY A 318 -25.07 -20.48 -16.69
CA GLY A 318 -25.48 -19.77 -15.48
C GLY A 318 -26.20 -20.75 -14.57
N GLY A 319 -25.58 -21.09 -13.45
CA GLY A 319 -26.28 -21.82 -12.41
C GLY A 319 -27.54 -21.04 -12.10
N GLY A 320 -28.64 -21.73 -11.82
CA GLY A 320 -29.88 -21.06 -11.43
C GLY A 320 -29.64 -20.05 -10.31
N GLU A 321 -30.57 -19.12 -10.15
CA GLU A 321 -30.56 -18.13 -9.07
C GLU A 321 -30.11 -18.77 -7.74
N GLY A 322 -29.07 -18.20 -7.12
CA GLY A 322 -28.49 -18.72 -5.90
C GLY A 322 -27.22 -19.60 -6.06
N ALA A 323 -26.85 -19.98 -7.29
CA ALA A 323 -25.65 -20.77 -7.56
C ALA A 323 -24.36 -19.98 -7.28
N ASN A 324 -23.40 -20.64 -6.62
CA ASN A 324 -22.10 -20.07 -6.32
C ASN A 324 -21.10 -20.35 -7.45
N LEU A 325 -20.38 -19.32 -7.85
CA LEU A 325 -19.17 -19.41 -8.64
C LEU A 325 -18.00 -19.01 -7.73
N TRP A 326 -17.08 -19.94 -7.48
CA TRP A 326 -15.86 -19.64 -6.77
C TRP A 326 -14.74 -19.33 -7.75
N LEU A 327 -14.08 -18.22 -7.49
CA LEU A 327 -13.07 -17.62 -8.33
C LEU A 327 -11.82 -17.43 -7.49
N GLN A 328 -10.79 -18.24 -7.76
CA GLN A 328 -9.61 -18.35 -6.92
C GLN A 328 -8.33 -17.98 -7.65
N VAL A 329 -7.57 -17.11 -7.02
CA VAL A 329 -6.27 -16.65 -7.51
C VAL A 329 -5.19 -17.13 -6.56
N ARG A 330 -4.21 -17.89 -7.06
CA ARG A 330 -3.01 -18.27 -6.30
C ARG A 330 -1.84 -17.44 -6.79
N ALA A 331 -1.22 -16.70 -5.88
CA ALA A 331 -0.17 -15.76 -6.20
C ALA A 331 1.13 -16.12 -5.49
N ASP A 332 2.18 -16.42 -6.26
CA ASP A 332 3.56 -16.31 -5.80
C ASP A 332 4.02 -14.87 -6.01
N VAL A 333 4.26 -14.19 -4.90
CA VAL A 333 4.81 -12.83 -4.85
C VAL A 333 6.14 -12.79 -4.11
N THR A 334 6.82 -13.95 -3.96
CA THR A 334 8.11 -14.05 -3.29
C THR A 334 9.08 -13.00 -3.83
N PRO A 335 9.74 -12.19 -3.00
CA PRO A 335 10.56 -11.09 -3.49
C PRO A 335 11.62 -11.53 -4.50
N ALA A 336 11.75 -10.76 -5.58
CA ALA A 336 12.61 -11.05 -6.73
C ALA A 336 13.22 -9.78 -7.32
N PHE A 337 13.36 -8.75 -6.48
CA PHE A 337 13.75 -7.41 -6.89
C PHE A 337 15.27 -7.21 -6.87
N ALA A 338 15.96 -7.83 -5.92
CA ALA A 338 17.40 -7.64 -5.70
C ALA A 338 18.15 -8.95 -5.39
N GLY A 339 19.48 -8.86 -5.36
CA GLY A 339 20.38 -9.98 -5.07
C GLY A 339 20.30 -11.12 -6.09
N SER A 340 20.52 -12.36 -5.64
CA SER A 340 20.45 -13.56 -6.48
C SER A 340 19.04 -13.88 -7.02
N TYR A 341 18.01 -13.19 -6.50
CA TYR A 341 16.63 -13.34 -6.93
C TYR A 341 16.25 -12.35 -8.04
N GLN A 342 17.10 -11.37 -8.33
CA GLN A 342 16.81 -10.32 -9.29
C GLN A 342 16.51 -10.90 -10.68
N GLY A 343 15.37 -10.50 -11.23
CA GLY A 343 14.91 -10.93 -12.57
C GLY A 343 14.26 -12.30 -12.60
N GLN A 344 14.22 -13.03 -11.48
CA GLN A 344 13.42 -14.26 -11.41
C GLN A 344 11.94 -13.92 -11.56
N LYS A 345 11.27 -14.69 -12.41
CA LYS A 345 9.82 -14.56 -12.59
C LYS A 345 9.09 -15.23 -11.44
N ARG A 346 8.02 -14.56 -11.01
CA ARG A 346 6.98 -15.13 -10.15
C ARG A 346 5.72 -15.27 -10.97
N TYR A 347 4.85 -16.16 -10.54
CA TYR A 347 3.70 -16.56 -11.31
C TYR A 347 2.46 -16.54 -10.46
N VAL A 348 1.35 -16.39 -11.15
CA VAL A 348 0.02 -16.47 -10.57
C VAL A 348 -0.82 -17.37 -11.45
N THR A 349 -1.70 -18.14 -10.81
CA THR A 349 -2.59 -19.07 -11.48
C THR A 349 -4.03 -18.77 -11.08
N PHE A 350 -4.92 -19.00 -12.02
CA PHE A 350 -6.34 -18.72 -11.89
C PHE A 350 -7.09 -20.02 -11.84
N TRP A 351 -8.10 -20.10 -10.99
CA TRP A 351 -8.84 -21.32 -10.73
C TRP A 351 -10.32 -20.98 -10.56
N TYR A 352 -11.19 -21.87 -10.99
CA TYR A 352 -12.63 -21.71 -10.80
C TYR A 352 -13.26 -23.00 -10.29
N ASN A 353 -14.41 -22.87 -9.64
CA ASN A 353 -15.20 -23.98 -9.12
C ASN A 353 -16.69 -23.58 -9.21
N VAL A 354 -17.53 -24.52 -9.64
CA VAL A 354 -18.99 -24.36 -9.78
C VAL A 354 -19.79 -25.41 -9.00
N ASP A 355 -19.14 -26.44 -8.47
CA ASP A 355 -19.77 -27.56 -7.75
C ASP A 355 -19.59 -27.47 -6.22
N GLY A 356 -18.81 -26.51 -5.74
CA GLY A 356 -18.47 -26.29 -4.34
C GLY A 356 -17.29 -27.12 -3.84
N GLU A 357 -16.70 -27.99 -4.66
CA GLU A 357 -15.69 -28.96 -4.22
C GLU A 357 -14.40 -28.92 -5.05
N ASN A 358 -14.49 -28.87 -6.38
CA ASN A 358 -13.35 -29.09 -7.27
C ASN A 358 -12.93 -27.82 -8.01
N PHE A 359 -11.71 -27.34 -7.73
CA PHE A 359 -11.11 -26.23 -8.47
C PHE A 359 -10.38 -26.73 -9.73
N GLU A 360 -10.73 -26.15 -10.87
CA GLU A 360 -10.06 -26.36 -12.15
C GLU A 360 -9.21 -25.14 -12.51
N GLN A 361 -7.99 -25.37 -12.99
CA GLN A 361 -7.13 -24.29 -13.44
C GLN A 361 -7.67 -23.67 -14.72
N LEU A 362 -7.69 -22.35 -14.74
CA LEU A 362 -8.09 -21.54 -15.85
C LEU A 362 -6.88 -20.89 -16.51
N GLY A 363 -6.62 -21.23 -17.77
CA GLY A 363 -5.52 -20.68 -18.55
C GLY A 363 -4.12 -21.05 -18.03
N PRO A 364 -3.08 -20.50 -18.66
CA PRO A 364 -1.69 -20.75 -18.27
C PRO A 364 -1.28 -19.92 -17.04
N ASP A 365 -0.11 -20.23 -16.51
CA ASP A 365 0.56 -19.40 -15.51
C ASP A 365 0.82 -17.98 -16.06
N PHE A 366 0.45 -16.97 -15.27
CA PHE A 366 0.68 -15.58 -15.63
C PHE A 366 1.94 -15.06 -14.95
N ALA A 367 2.93 -14.67 -15.75
CA ALA A 367 4.19 -14.15 -15.24
C ALA A 367 4.05 -12.70 -14.74
N LEU A 368 4.40 -12.48 -13.48
CA LEU A 368 4.49 -11.15 -12.89
C LEU A 368 5.74 -10.39 -13.37
N ASP A 369 5.71 -9.07 -13.22
CA ASP A 369 6.90 -8.24 -13.35
C ASP A 369 7.33 -7.63 -12.01
N ASN A 370 8.60 -7.25 -11.91
CA ASN A 370 9.20 -6.70 -10.70
C ASN A 370 9.41 -5.18 -10.83
N LYS A 371 8.60 -4.51 -11.66
CA LYS A 371 8.72 -3.06 -11.88
C LYS A 371 8.20 -2.29 -10.69
N TRP A 372 8.97 -1.30 -10.26
CA TRP A 372 8.66 -0.42 -9.15
C TRP A 372 7.91 0.84 -9.59
N GLN A 373 7.87 1.17 -10.88
CA GLN A 373 7.38 2.46 -11.40
C GLN A 373 5.89 2.72 -11.11
N PHE A 374 5.13 1.67 -10.84
CA PHE A 374 3.74 1.81 -10.40
C PHE A 374 3.59 2.00 -8.88
N PHE A 375 4.67 1.83 -8.13
CA PHE A 375 4.79 1.82 -6.67
C PHE A 375 3.99 0.74 -5.95
N MET A 376 2.74 0.53 -6.33
CA MET A 376 1.85 -0.45 -5.72
C MET A 376 2.21 -1.88 -6.14
N ALA A 377 2.01 -2.80 -5.19
CA ALA A 377 2.10 -4.23 -5.40
C ALA A 377 0.93 -4.75 -6.26
N TYR A 378 1.04 -5.99 -6.71
CA TYR A 378 -0.12 -6.75 -7.16
C TYR A 378 -1.14 -6.91 -6.02
N ARG A 379 -2.42 -6.94 -6.39
CA ARG A 379 -3.56 -7.05 -5.48
C ARG A 379 -4.58 -8.05 -6.01
N PHE A 380 -5.28 -8.73 -5.09
CA PHE A 380 -6.51 -9.42 -5.44
C PHE A 380 -7.59 -8.37 -5.72
N ALA A 381 -8.44 -8.61 -6.71
CA ALA A 381 -9.48 -7.66 -7.08
C ALA A 381 -10.75 -8.40 -7.49
N VAL A 382 -11.91 -7.79 -7.25
CA VAL A 382 -13.20 -8.17 -7.81
C VAL A 382 -13.81 -6.95 -8.50
N PHE A 383 -14.49 -7.17 -9.62
CA PHE A 383 -15.03 -6.09 -10.45
C PHE A 383 -16.31 -6.54 -11.17
N ASN A 384 -17.10 -5.56 -11.61
CA ASN A 384 -18.19 -5.77 -12.56
C ASN A 384 -18.35 -4.52 -13.45
N PHE A 385 -18.27 -4.68 -14.77
CA PHE A 385 -18.51 -3.60 -15.74
C PHE A 385 -19.21 -4.13 -17.00
N ALA A 386 -19.77 -3.25 -17.81
CA ALA A 386 -20.44 -3.61 -19.05
C ALA A 386 -19.57 -3.33 -20.28
N SER A 387 -19.68 -4.15 -21.31
CA SER A 387 -19.09 -3.90 -22.63
C SER A 387 -20.08 -3.36 -23.67
N GLN A 388 -21.37 -3.40 -23.36
CA GLN A 388 -22.45 -2.93 -24.24
C GLN A 388 -23.31 -1.86 -23.54
N ALA A 389 -24.04 -2.23 -22.49
CA ALA A 389 -24.91 -1.34 -21.75
C ALA A 389 -24.92 -1.72 -20.26
N LYS A 390 -25.09 -0.73 -19.38
CA LYS A 390 -25.29 -0.97 -17.95
C LYS A 390 -26.64 -1.64 -17.72
N GLY A 391 -26.77 -2.42 -16.65
CA GLY A 391 -28.06 -2.95 -16.22
C GLY A 391 -28.00 -4.23 -15.40
N GLY A 392 -26.93 -5.02 -15.51
CA GLY A 392 -26.74 -6.18 -14.66
C GLY A 392 -25.84 -5.94 -13.45
N ALA A 393 -25.80 -6.97 -12.60
CA ALA A 393 -25.14 -6.96 -11.30
C ALA A 393 -24.55 -8.34 -10.97
N VAL A 394 -23.64 -8.36 -10.01
CA VAL A 394 -23.16 -9.58 -9.33
C VAL A 394 -23.21 -9.37 -7.82
N VAL A 395 -23.35 -10.46 -7.06
CA VAL A 395 -23.21 -10.44 -5.60
C VAL A 395 -21.93 -11.15 -5.22
N VAL A 396 -21.05 -10.47 -4.49
CA VAL A 396 -19.91 -11.09 -3.83
C VAL A 396 -20.33 -11.49 -2.42
N ARG A 397 -20.49 -12.78 -2.18
CA ARG A 397 -20.96 -13.32 -0.89
C ARG A 397 -19.84 -13.31 0.14
N GLU A 398 -18.66 -13.76 -0.26
CA GLU A 398 -17.50 -13.85 0.61
C GLU A 398 -16.18 -13.72 -0.16
N PHE A 399 -15.14 -13.33 0.58
CA PHE A 399 -13.75 -13.44 0.16
C PHE A 399 -12.95 -14.16 1.23
N THR A 400 -12.18 -15.18 0.83
CA THR A 400 -11.26 -15.91 1.71
C THR A 400 -9.82 -15.70 1.27
N LEU A 401 -9.00 -15.21 2.18
CA LEU A 401 -7.54 -15.07 2.02
C LEU A 401 -6.83 -16.15 2.82
N GLU A 402 -5.95 -16.89 2.16
CA GLU A 402 -5.15 -17.96 2.76
C GLU A 402 -3.66 -17.76 2.44
N GLY A 403 -2.80 -18.28 3.31
CA GLY A 403 -1.38 -18.46 2.98
C GLY A 403 -1.17 -19.75 2.22
N GLU A 404 -0.19 -19.80 1.33
CA GLU A 404 0.32 -21.05 0.77
C GLU A 404 1.73 -21.32 1.27
N GLU A 405 2.08 -22.61 1.41
CA GLU A 405 3.42 -23.06 1.84
C GLU A 405 4.51 -22.84 0.77
#